data_AF-A0A6N7PMW5-F1
#
_entry.id   AF-A0A6N7PMW5-F1
#
_cell.length_a   1.000
_cell.length_b   1.000
_cell.length_c   1.000
_cell.angle_alpha   90.00
_cell.angle_beta   90.00
_cell.angle_gamma   90.00
#
_symmetry.space_group_name_H-M   'P 1'
#
loop_
_entity.id
_entity.type
_entity.pdbx_description
1 polymer ?
#
loop_
_entity_poly.entity_id
_entity_poly.type
_entity_poly.pdbx_seq_one_letter_code
_entity_poly.pdbx_strand_id
1 'polypeptide(L)'
;MATTTNNVLLREARGTFGKQIVFRQRNGKTVMCNMPRPYPPKTANQLANQERFARANAFAKAVIADPVRKAAYQARATKPGVSAYHVAFQEAFHGAEIKEVRVEEKVVTVRMRNNNGVKEVRVDDKPAVFNERLQVWEYVLSGGEREVRAFDKMGRCWVRGLDG
;
A
#
# COMPACT_ATOMS: atom_id res chain seq x y z
N MET A 1 10.25 12.31 -22.02
CA MET A 1 10.35 10.93 -22.55
C MET A 1 9.53 10.87 -23.82
N ALA A 2 10.09 10.37 -24.92
CA ALA A 2 9.36 10.21 -26.17
C ALA A 2 9.17 8.72 -26.47
N THR A 3 8.00 8.35 -26.98
CA THR A 3 7.67 6.96 -27.34
C THR A 3 7.37 6.90 -28.82
N THR A 4 7.92 5.90 -29.50
CA THR A 4 7.71 5.70 -30.93
C THR A 4 7.27 4.27 -31.19
N THR A 5 6.17 4.11 -31.92
CA THR A 5 5.54 2.79 -32.16
C THR A 5 5.75 2.28 -33.58
N ASN A 6 5.83 3.17 -34.59
CA ASN A 6 5.80 2.80 -36.01
C ASN A 6 6.87 3.52 -36.85
N ASN A 7 8.08 3.69 -36.31
CA ASN A 7 9.19 4.28 -37.05
C ASN A 7 10.11 3.18 -37.58
N VAL A 8 10.22 3.07 -38.90
CA VAL A 8 11.06 2.07 -39.59
C VAL A 8 12.53 2.12 -39.17
N LEU A 9 13.07 3.31 -38.88
CA LEU A 9 14.48 3.49 -38.52
C LEU A 9 14.77 3.13 -37.06
N LEU A 10 13.78 3.26 -36.18
CA LEU A 10 13.95 3.18 -34.72
C LEU A 10 13.19 2.00 -34.11
N ARG A 11 12.51 1.21 -34.94
CA ARG A 11 11.87 -0.05 -34.56
C ARG A 11 12.95 -1.01 -34.08
N GLU A 12 12.71 -1.62 -32.92
CA GLU A 12 13.61 -2.59 -32.28
C GLU A 12 15.00 -2.04 -31.87
N ALA A 13 15.27 -0.76 -32.10
CA ALA A 13 16.51 -0.12 -31.66
C ALA A 13 16.72 -0.24 -30.14
N ARG A 14 17.97 -0.54 -29.75
CA ARG A 14 18.44 -0.67 -28.37
C ARG A 14 19.81 -0.04 -28.24
N GLY A 15 20.14 0.45 -27.05
CA GLY A 15 21.47 0.96 -26.72
C GLY A 15 21.59 2.47 -26.83
N THR A 16 22.83 2.96 -26.81
CA THR A 16 23.15 4.38 -26.74
C THR A 16 23.46 4.94 -28.12
N PHE A 17 22.87 6.08 -28.46
CA PHE A 17 23.18 6.81 -29.69
C PHE A 17 23.82 8.15 -29.35
N GLY A 18 25.01 8.38 -29.94
CA GLY A 18 25.74 9.65 -29.87
C GLY A 18 26.05 10.14 -28.46
N LYS A 19 26.06 9.26 -27.44
CA LYS A 19 26.17 9.67 -26.03
C LYS A 19 25.16 10.78 -25.64
N GLN A 20 23.97 10.76 -26.21
CA GLN A 20 22.91 11.73 -25.89
C GLN A 20 21.60 11.03 -25.55
N ILE A 21 21.26 9.99 -26.33
CA ILE A 21 19.98 9.30 -26.25
C ILE A 21 20.23 7.81 -25.99
N VAL A 22 19.38 7.21 -25.17
CA VAL A 22 19.32 5.78 -24.93
C VAL A 22 17.97 5.25 -25.42
N PHE A 23 18.03 4.26 -26.31
CA PHE A 23 16.88 3.52 -26.79
C PHE A 23 16.65 2.30 -25.89
N ARG A 24 15.44 2.17 -25.36
CA ARG A 24 15.02 1.02 -24.56
C ARG A 24 13.67 0.49 -25.04
N GLN A 25 13.50 -0.82 -24.96
CA GLN A 25 12.25 -1.49 -25.30
C GLN A 25 11.39 -1.65 -24.05
N ARG A 26 10.14 -1.21 -24.10
CA ARG A 26 9.13 -1.47 -23.05
C ARG A 26 7.82 -1.87 -23.70
N ASN A 27 7.33 -3.07 -23.36
CA ASN A 27 6.05 -3.60 -23.86
C ASN A 27 5.93 -3.50 -25.40
N GLY A 28 6.99 -3.85 -26.12
CA GLY A 28 7.06 -3.80 -27.59
C GLY A 28 7.18 -2.40 -28.20
N LYS A 29 7.36 -1.35 -27.39
CA LYS A 29 7.54 0.04 -27.85
C LYS A 29 8.99 0.50 -27.65
N THR A 30 9.54 1.19 -28.64
CA THR A 30 10.83 1.88 -28.51
C THR A 30 10.62 3.19 -27.74
N VAL A 31 11.32 3.33 -26.61
CA VAL A 31 11.31 4.52 -25.76
C VAL A 31 12.67 5.19 -25.83
N MET A 32 12.67 6.50 -26.13
CA MET A 32 13.87 7.34 -26.18
C MET A 32 14.00 8.12 -24.89
N CYS A 33 15.20 8.07 -24.30
CA CYS A 33 15.49 8.72 -23.03
C CYS A 33 16.84 9.42 -23.07
N ASN A 34 16.97 10.47 -22.28
CA ASN A 34 18.27 11.08 -22.03
C ASN A 34 19.19 10.08 -21.33
N MET A 35 20.49 10.29 -21.47
CA MET A 35 21.47 9.47 -20.79
C MET A 35 21.26 9.50 -19.27
N PRO A 36 21.39 8.35 -18.58
CA PRO A 36 21.37 8.30 -17.13
C PRO A 36 22.43 9.25 -16.56
N ARG A 37 22.05 10.01 -15.54
CA ARG A 37 22.97 10.82 -14.74
C ARG A 37 23.15 10.15 -13.38
N PRO A 38 24.31 10.31 -12.73
CA PRO A 38 24.50 9.87 -11.35
C PRO A 38 23.40 10.47 -10.47
N TYR A 39 22.84 9.65 -9.58
CA TYR A 39 21.84 10.13 -8.63
C TYR A 39 22.52 10.94 -7.52
N PRO A 40 21.91 12.04 -7.05
CA PRO A 40 22.37 12.73 -5.86
C PRO A 40 22.25 11.83 -4.62
N PRO A 41 22.94 12.15 -3.51
CA PRO A 41 22.76 11.45 -2.25
C PRO A 41 21.28 11.45 -1.83
N LYS A 42 20.85 10.35 -1.22
CA LYS A 42 19.45 10.14 -0.84
C LYS A 42 19.06 11.12 0.26
N THR A 43 17.85 11.67 0.15
CA THR A 43 17.27 12.50 1.21
C THR A 43 16.72 11.64 2.36
N ALA A 44 16.55 12.22 3.55
CA ALA A 44 15.99 11.52 4.70
C ALA A 44 14.63 10.87 4.40
N ASN A 45 13.75 11.56 3.66
CA ASN A 45 12.46 11.03 3.23
C ASN A 45 12.59 9.83 2.28
N GLN A 46 13.59 9.84 1.39
CA GLN A 46 13.86 8.71 0.49
C GLN A 46 14.37 7.50 1.29
N LEU A 47 15.20 7.72 2.30
CA LEU A 47 15.70 6.66 3.17
C LEU A 47 14.57 6.05 4.02
N ALA A 48 13.73 6.88 4.63
CA ALA A 48 12.56 6.44 5.37
C ALA A 48 11.59 5.63 4.51
N ASN A 49 11.35 6.05 3.26
CA ASN A 49 10.55 5.28 2.31
C ASN A 49 11.19 3.94 1.94
N GLN A 50 12.53 3.90 1.79
CA GLN A 50 13.26 2.66 1.51
C GLN A 50 13.14 1.67 2.68
N GLU A 51 13.28 2.15 3.91
CA GLU A 51 13.10 1.33 5.11
C GLU A 51 11.67 0.79 5.22
N ARG A 52 10.66 1.63 5.00
CA ARG A 52 9.26 1.22 4.97
C ARG A 52 9.01 0.15 3.91
N PHE A 53 9.58 0.32 2.72
CA PHE A 53 9.48 -0.65 1.63
C PHE A 53 10.17 -1.97 1.99
N ALA A 54 11.35 -1.92 2.62
CA ALA A 54 12.09 -3.10 3.05
C ALA A 54 11.30 -3.92 4.09
N ARG A 55 10.69 -3.26 5.08
CA ARG A 55 9.83 -3.91 6.08
C ARG A 55 8.63 -4.60 5.44
N ALA A 56 7.95 -3.92 4.50
CA ALA A 56 6.80 -4.50 3.79
C ALA A 56 7.21 -5.70 2.93
N ASN A 57 8.37 -5.65 2.28
CA ASN A 57 8.91 -6.76 1.49
C ASN A 57 9.23 -7.98 2.38
N ALA A 58 9.88 -7.76 3.52
CA ALA A 58 10.18 -8.82 4.47
C ALA A 58 8.90 -9.53 4.96
N PHE A 59 7.85 -8.76 5.30
CA PHE A 59 6.55 -9.32 5.66
C PHE A 59 5.93 -10.14 4.54
N ALA A 60 5.88 -9.59 3.32
CA ALA A 60 5.29 -10.28 2.18
C ALA A 60 6.01 -11.59 1.83
N LYS A 61 7.34 -11.63 1.99
CA LYS A 61 8.13 -12.87 1.85
C LYS A 61 7.78 -13.90 2.93
N ALA A 62 7.65 -13.47 4.19
CA ALA A 62 7.25 -14.35 5.29
C ALA A 62 5.85 -14.95 5.08
N VAL A 63 4.93 -14.17 4.51
CA VAL A 63 3.57 -14.62 4.18
C VAL A 63 3.56 -15.69 3.08
N ILE A 64 4.42 -15.59 2.08
CA ILE A 64 4.50 -16.60 1.00
C ILE A 64 5.17 -17.88 1.50
N ALA A 65 6.13 -17.76 2.42
CA ALA A 65 6.83 -18.90 2.99
C ALA A 65 5.87 -19.82 3.77
N ASP A 66 4.84 -19.26 4.40
CA ASP A 66 3.79 -20.02 5.07
C ASP A 66 2.68 -20.41 4.08
N PRO A 67 2.46 -21.72 3.81
CA PRO A 67 1.47 -22.18 2.85
C PRO A 67 0.03 -21.86 3.25
N VAL A 68 -0.28 -21.81 4.56
CA VAL A 68 -1.62 -21.51 5.07
C VAL A 68 -1.95 -20.04 4.79
N ARG A 69 -1.02 -19.15 5.14
CA ARG A 69 -1.17 -17.72 4.89
C ARG A 69 -1.22 -17.43 3.40
N LYS A 70 -0.33 -18.05 2.61
CA LYS A 70 -0.31 -17.89 1.15
C LYS A 70 -1.67 -18.19 0.52
N ALA A 71 -2.33 -19.28 0.90
CA ALA A 71 -3.64 -19.65 0.38
C ALA A 71 -4.71 -18.57 0.69
N ALA A 72 -4.72 -18.04 1.92
CA ALA A 72 -5.62 -16.97 2.31
C ALA A 72 -5.42 -15.68 1.50
N TYR A 73 -4.17 -15.30 1.23
CA TYR A 73 -3.86 -14.13 0.39
C TYR A 73 -4.11 -14.39 -1.11
N GLN A 74 -3.95 -15.62 -1.57
CA GLN A 74 -4.24 -16.01 -2.94
C GLN A 74 -5.75 -15.91 -3.23
N ALA A 75 -6.60 -16.30 -2.30
CA ALA A 75 -8.05 -16.12 -2.43
C ALA A 75 -8.47 -14.64 -2.54
N ARG A 76 -7.68 -13.74 -1.94
CA ARG A 76 -7.89 -12.28 -2.01
C ARG A 76 -7.33 -11.64 -3.27
N ALA A 77 -6.53 -12.36 -4.06
CA ALA A 77 -5.95 -11.87 -5.30
C ALA A 77 -6.99 -11.92 -6.44
N THR A 78 -7.96 -10.99 -6.41
CA THR A 78 -9.08 -10.95 -7.35
C THR A 78 -8.73 -10.35 -8.72
N LYS A 79 -7.58 -9.66 -8.83
CA LYS A 79 -7.17 -8.97 -10.07
C LYS A 79 -6.23 -9.85 -10.90
N PRO A 80 -6.41 -9.93 -12.23
CA PRO A 80 -5.52 -10.68 -13.11
C PRO A 80 -4.09 -10.12 -13.04
N GLY A 81 -3.12 -11.02 -12.89
CA GLY A 81 -1.69 -10.67 -12.76
C GLY A 81 -1.25 -10.24 -11.35
N VAL A 82 -2.16 -10.20 -10.37
CA VAL A 82 -1.82 -9.93 -8.97
C VAL A 82 -1.62 -11.27 -8.25
N SER A 83 -0.47 -11.44 -7.58
CA SER A 83 -0.15 -12.64 -6.79
C SER A 83 -0.42 -12.41 -5.32
N ALA A 84 -0.48 -13.49 -4.52
CA ALA A 84 -0.55 -13.39 -3.06
C ALA A 84 0.53 -12.46 -2.46
N TYR A 85 1.72 -12.42 -3.08
CA TYR A 85 2.78 -11.48 -2.71
C TYR A 85 2.33 -10.03 -2.74
N HIS A 86 1.72 -9.61 -3.86
CA HIS A 86 1.33 -8.22 -4.07
C HIS A 86 0.25 -7.80 -3.08
N VAL A 87 -0.69 -8.70 -2.77
CA VAL A 87 -1.74 -8.43 -1.77
C VAL A 87 -1.11 -8.28 -0.38
N ALA A 88 -0.24 -9.19 0.04
CA ALA A 88 0.45 -9.13 1.32
C ALA A 88 1.38 -7.90 1.44
N PHE A 89 2.08 -7.56 0.35
CA PHE A 89 2.94 -6.39 0.27
C PHE A 89 2.14 -5.09 0.41
N GLN A 90 1.04 -4.96 -0.34
CA GLN A 90 0.18 -3.79 -0.30
C GLN A 90 -0.42 -3.60 1.11
N GLU A 91 -0.82 -4.70 1.74
CA GLU A 91 -1.33 -4.70 3.10
C GLU A 91 -0.29 -4.16 4.10
N ALA A 92 0.93 -4.71 4.08
CA ALA A 92 2.01 -4.28 4.98
C ALA A 92 2.49 -2.84 4.69
N PHE A 93 2.56 -2.47 3.41
CA PHE A 93 3.08 -1.18 2.98
C PHE A 93 2.14 -0.03 3.37
N HIS A 94 0.83 -0.17 3.11
CA HIS A 94 -0.14 0.87 3.41
C HIS A 94 -0.60 0.86 4.88
N GLY A 95 -0.62 -0.31 5.53
CA GLY A 95 -1.03 -0.46 6.92
C GLY A 95 -2.48 -0.06 7.21
N ALA A 96 -2.83 -0.06 8.50
CA ALA A 96 -4.13 0.37 9.02
C ALA A 96 -4.21 1.91 9.17
N GLU A 97 -4.29 2.64 8.06
CA GLU A 97 -4.42 4.11 8.12
C GLU A 97 -5.89 4.52 8.33
N ILE A 98 -6.20 5.20 9.46
CA ILE A 98 -7.53 5.74 9.75
C ILE A 98 -7.80 6.94 8.83
N LYS A 99 -8.73 6.79 7.88
CA LYS A 99 -9.06 7.86 6.92
C LYS A 99 -9.98 8.90 7.55
N GLU A 100 -11.05 8.42 8.18
CA GLU A 100 -12.13 9.27 8.68
C GLU A 100 -12.75 8.62 9.90
N VAL A 101 -13.05 9.42 10.91
CA VAL A 101 -13.81 9.01 12.08
C VAL A 101 -15.02 9.93 12.12
N ARG A 102 -16.22 9.35 12.10
CA ARG A 102 -17.48 10.08 12.30
C ARG A 102 -18.09 9.66 13.61
N VAL A 103 -18.68 10.61 14.32
CA VAL A 103 -19.46 10.37 15.52
C VAL A 103 -20.87 10.86 15.25
N GLU A 104 -21.83 9.93 15.23
CA GLU A 104 -23.26 10.26 15.09
C GLU A 104 -23.98 9.76 16.34
N GLU A 105 -24.46 10.69 17.16
CA GLU A 105 -25.17 10.49 18.44
C GLU A 105 -24.45 9.61 19.47
N LYS A 106 -24.50 8.29 19.27
CA LYS A 106 -23.90 7.23 20.10
C LYS A 106 -23.13 6.21 19.28
N VAL A 107 -22.89 6.42 17.99
CA VAL A 107 -22.18 5.48 17.11
C VAL A 107 -20.93 6.15 16.55
N VAL A 108 -19.76 5.56 16.84
CA VAL A 108 -18.50 5.90 16.18
C VAL A 108 -18.36 5.02 14.95
N THR A 109 -18.19 5.68 13.82
CA THR A 109 -18.06 5.09 12.50
C THR A 109 -16.64 5.37 12.01
N VAL A 110 -15.76 4.37 12.09
CA VAL A 110 -14.34 4.49 11.74
C VAL A 110 -14.09 3.92 10.35
N ARG A 111 -13.81 4.80 9.39
CA ARG A 111 -13.47 4.42 8.02
C ARG A 111 -11.97 4.36 7.85
N MET A 112 -11.47 3.17 7.54
CA MET A 112 -10.07 2.95 7.21
C MET A 112 -9.80 3.30 5.75
N ARG A 113 -8.60 3.80 5.45
CA ARG A 113 -8.15 4.05 4.07
C ARG A 113 -7.96 2.74 3.30
N ASN A 114 -7.62 1.67 4.03
CA ASN A 114 -7.47 0.32 3.52
C ASN A 114 -7.83 -0.69 4.61
N ASN A 115 -8.91 -1.46 4.44
CA ASN A 115 -9.32 -2.46 5.45
C ASN A 115 -8.41 -3.67 5.53
N ASN A 116 -7.63 -3.95 4.48
CA ASN A 116 -6.93 -5.23 4.39
C ASN A 116 -5.91 -5.42 5.53
N GLY A 117 -5.31 -4.33 6.03
CA GLY A 117 -4.25 -4.37 7.05
C GLY A 117 -4.72 -4.22 8.50
N VAL A 118 -6.02 -4.06 8.75
CA VAL A 118 -6.54 -3.79 10.11
C VAL A 118 -6.77 -5.12 10.80
N LYS A 119 -6.12 -5.33 11.95
CA LYS A 119 -6.33 -6.52 12.80
C LYS A 119 -7.48 -6.29 13.77
N GLU A 120 -7.56 -5.09 14.36
CA GLU A 120 -8.55 -4.74 15.37
C GLU A 120 -8.67 -3.21 15.46
N VAL A 121 -9.88 -2.70 15.65
CA VAL A 121 -10.14 -1.30 16.01
C VAL A 121 -10.77 -1.30 17.39
N ARG A 122 -10.16 -0.54 18.31
CA ARG A 122 -10.69 -0.33 19.66
C ARG A 122 -11.14 1.10 19.82
N VAL A 123 -12.31 1.26 20.41
CA VAL A 123 -12.84 2.53 20.89
C VAL A 123 -13.12 2.30 22.37
N ASP A 124 -12.49 3.09 23.25
CA ASP A 124 -12.63 2.99 24.71
C ASP A 124 -12.30 1.59 25.25
N ASP A 125 -11.19 1.01 24.76
CA ASP A 125 -10.72 -0.35 25.06
C ASP A 125 -11.67 -1.51 24.71
N LYS A 126 -12.80 -1.21 24.03
CA LYS A 126 -13.72 -2.23 23.52
C LYS A 126 -13.55 -2.43 22.01
N PRO A 127 -13.64 -3.68 21.53
CA PRO A 127 -13.49 -3.97 20.10
C PRO A 127 -14.71 -3.47 19.33
N ALA A 128 -14.48 -2.69 18.27
CA ALA A 128 -15.50 -2.28 17.33
C ALA A 128 -15.92 -3.45 16.43
N VAL A 129 -17.17 -3.46 15.97
CA VAL A 129 -17.70 -4.50 15.06
C VAL A 129 -17.45 -4.05 13.63
N PHE A 130 -16.85 -4.92 12.81
CA PHE A 130 -16.60 -4.64 11.42
C PHE A 130 -17.84 -4.94 10.55
N ASN A 131 -18.36 -3.92 9.87
CA ASN A 131 -19.44 -4.07 8.91
C ASN A 131 -18.87 -4.30 7.49
N GLU A 132 -18.90 -5.56 7.03
CA GLU A 132 -18.32 -5.97 5.74
C GLU A 132 -18.97 -5.27 4.53
N ARG A 133 -20.26 -4.92 4.63
CA ARG A 133 -21.02 -4.31 3.52
C ARG A 133 -20.63 -2.86 3.28
N LEU A 134 -20.39 -2.11 4.36
CA LEU A 134 -20.02 -0.70 4.29
C LEU A 134 -18.50 -0.50 4.31
N GLN A 135 -17.73 -1.53 4.67
CA GLN A 135 -16.28 -1.48 4.85
C GLN A 135 -15.89 -0.51 5.98
N VAL A 136 -16.68 -0.47 7.05
CA VAL A 136 -16.55 0.46 8.17
C VAL A 136 -16.59 -0.28 9.51
N TRP A 137 -15.88 0.24 10.51
CA TRP A 137 -15.96 -0.25 11.88
C TRP A 137 -16.98 0.59 12.65
N GLU A 138 -17.97 -0.07 13.23
CA GLU A 138 -19.04 0.56 14.01
C GLU A 138 -18.84 0.24 15.49
N TYR A 139 -18.96 1.25 16.35
CA TYR A 139 -18.91 1.08 17.79
C TYR A 139 -19.98 1.96 18.45
N VAL A 140 -20.74 1.39 19.39
CA VAL A 140 -21.72 2.15 20.18
C VAL A 140 -21.02 2.74 21.41
N LEU A 141 -20.93 4.06 21.47
CA LEU A 141 -20.36 4.85 22.56
C LEU A 141 -21.01 4.50 23.89
N SER A 142 -20.24 3.86 24.78
CA SER A 142 -20.59 3.72 26.18
C SER A 142 -19.78 4.73 26.99
N GLY A 143 -20.26 5.98 27.01
CA GLY A 143 -19.75 7.13 27.75
C GLY A 143 -18.44 6.95 28.54
N GLY A 144 -17.31 7.30 27.92
CA GLY A 144 -16.03 7.49 28.62
C GLY A 144 -14.81 7.38 27.69
N GLU A 145 -13.99 8.44 27.69
CA GLU A 145 -12.80 8.72 26.86
C GLU A 145 -13.00 8.75 25.33
N ARG A 146 -12.09 9.44 24.64
CA ARG A 146 -12.29 9.97 23.27
C ARG A 146 -11.15 9.56 22.34
N GLU A 147 -10.63 8.34 22.49
CA GLU A 147 -9.49 7.87 21.70
C GLU A 147 -9.85 6.62 20.88
N VAL A 148 -9.77 6.75 19.55
CA VAL A 148 -9.84 5.61 18.65
C VAL A 148 -8.44 5.06 18.44
N ARG A 149 -8.22 3.79 18.78
CA ARG A 149 -6.96 3.07 18.56
C ARG A 149 -7.15 1.98 17.53
N ALA A 150 -6.46 2.09 16.39
CA ALA A 150 -6.49 1.08 15.34
C ALA A 150 -5.18 0.28 15.31
N PHE A 151 -5.29 -1.04 15.44
CA PHE A 151 -4.17 -1.96 15.42
C PHE A 151 -4.05 -2.64 14.05
N ASP A 152 -2.86 -2.54 13.46
CA ASP A 152 -2.47 -3.28 12.26
C ASP A 152 -2.07 -4.73 12.63
N LYS A 153 -2.14 -5.66 11.67
CA LYS A 153 -1.56 -7.01 11.80
C LYS A 153 -0.06 -7.01 12.06
N MET A 154 0.63 -5.91 11.75
CA MET A 154 2.03 -5.69 12.11
C MET A 154 2.25 -5.12 13.52
N GLY A 155 1.19 -4.97 14.34
CA GLY A 155 1.28 -4.46 15.71
C GLY A 155 1.44 -2.94 15.82
N ARG A 156 1.25 -2.21 14.72
CA ARG A 156 1.25 -0.73 14.73
C ARG A 156 -0.08 -0.23 15.28
N CYS A 157 -0.02 0.71 16.23
CA CYS A 157 -1.19 1.38 16.77
C CYS A 157 -1.29 2.79 16.17
N TRP A 158 -2.43 3.10 15.58
CA TRP A 158 -2.78 4.44 15.14
C TRP A 158 -3.80 5.00 16.12
N VAL A 159 -3.44 6.09 16.80
CA VAL A 159 -4.34 6.77 17.73
C VAL A 159 -4.89 8.00 17.03
N ARG A 160 -6.21 8.19 17.09
CA ARG A 160 -6.85 9.43 16.67
C ARG A 160 -7.82 9.87 17.75
N GLY A 161 -7.58 11.07 18.28
CA GLY A 161 -8.52 11.72 19.20
C GLY A 161 -9.81 12.08 18.46
N LEU A 162 -10.94 11.90 19.14
CA LEU A 162 -12.25 12.44 18.75
C LEU A 162 -12.29 13.92 19.15
N ASP A 163 -11.47 14.74 18.49
CA ASP A 163 -11.62 16.19 18.56
C ASP A 163 -12.87 16.56 17.75
N GLY A 164 -13.85 17.17 18.43
CA GLY A 164 -15.13 17.59 17.87
C GLY A 164 -15.01 18.75 16.90
#